data_AF-A0A7G5IEF7-F1
#
_entry.id   AF-A0A7G5IEF7-F1
#
_cell.length_a   1.000
_cell.length_b   1.000
_cell.length_c   1.000
_cell.angle_alpha   90.00
_cell.angle_beta   90.00
_cell.angle_gamma   90.00
#
_symmetry.space_group_name_H-M   'P 1'
#
loop_
_entity.id
_entity.type
_entity.pdbx_description
1 polymer ?
#
loop_
_entity_poly.entity_id
_entity_poly.type
_entity_poly.pdbx_seq_one_letter_code
_entity_poly.pdbx_strand_id
1 'polypeptide(L)'
;MTVNLELGDIQGNILTAYGRLGFPKGRNLLYHFSNPAAGRAFVEAIRPRVTTALRWPSSKRPGLHLKNPVVRPKVAINLAFTFFGLYSLGVPTRTLRGLPDDFIDGMRARIAILGDDILDNTPAYWDPVWQAESPNVHMLVQLNAQSDADGGPVAELDEVTQWLAGEAATINAAHPNAITLLSGHRGPSATWQDMTALMDGAQPTPFEHFGFMDAIGDPIFSGQYPDGAEEALAIGQGAVDGLGNWRPIATGEFLLGWADEAQEVPGTAMPLDFSRNGSFFSYRKLHQHVGEWDAWVAVASRALAGAWDIASVEDARALLLAKMAGRWTDGVPTTAAPDIPSWHAFNDRFKPGTKERERALVEFRYQDDPDGIRCPVTSHMRRMNTRDMLDPRASAVPNERMGSALNNRRRILRRGLPYGDRGQDDGEHGIIMLCHCASLSRQFEFVQQQWLNYGLDFNAGNDTCPIVGNHAPGARFVIAADPKSGHPPFIAQGLPQFVSTRGGDYFFAPSMTALRMIAMGVVDPT
;
A
#
# COMPACT_ATOMS: atom_id res chain seq x y z
N MET A 1 -0.21 -18.93 -21.68
CA MET A 1 -0.54 -20.02 -20.72
C MET A 1 -1.33 -19.39 -19.59
N THR A 2 -2.46 -19.97 -19.21
CA THR A 2 -3.29 -19.45 -18.11
C THR A 2 -2.60 -19.76 -16.78
N VAL A 3 -2.29 -18.72 -15.99
CA VAL A 3 -1.74 -18.90 -14.64
C VAL A 3 -2.85 -19.39 -13.72
N ASN A 4 -2.60 -20.48 -12.99
CA ASN A 4 -3.54 -21.02 -12.00
C ASN A 4 -2.87 -21.01 -10.63
N LEU A 5 -3.33 -20.12 -9.74
CA LEU A 5 -2.75 -19.93 -8.42
C LEU A 5 -3.30 -20.93 -7.40
N GLU A 6 -2.42 -21.49 -6.57
CA GLU A 6 -2.83 -22.32 -5.43
C GLU A 6 -3.35 -21.43 -4.29
N LEU A 7 -4.59 -20.95 -4.40
CA LEU A 7 -5.18 -19.98 -3.45
C LEU A 7 -5.17 -20.43 -1.98
N GLY A 8 -5.20 -21.74 -1.72
CA GLY A 8 -5.09 -22.32 -0.38
C GLY A 8 -3.68 -22.26 0.22
N ASP A 9 -2.67 -22.02 -0.61
CA ASP A 9 -1.27 -21.88 -0.19
C ASP A 9 -0.86 -20.41 -0.01
N ILE A 10 -1.59 -19.47 -0.61
CA ILE A 10 -1.27 -18.04 -0.54
C ILE A 10 -1.99 -17.39 0.64
N GLN A 11 -1.29 -16.56 1.41
CA GLN A 11 -1.90 -15.76 2.48
C GLN A 11 -2.87 -14.71 1.91
N GLY A 12 -4.04 -14.61 2.54
CA GLY A 12 -5.20 -13.90 2.00
C GLY A 12 -4.97 -12.42 1.73
N ASN A 13 -4.27 -11.70 2.62
CA ASN A 13 -4.06 -10.25 2.46
C ASN A 13 -3.28 -9.89 1.19
N ILE A 14 -2.49 -10.81 0.62
CA ILE A 14 -1.77 -10.56 -0.63
C ILE A 14 -2.77 -10.38 -1.79
N LEU A 15 -3.70 -11.34 -1.96
CA LEU A 15 -4.68 -11.35 -3.07
C LEU A 15 -6.01 -10.68 -2.74
N THR A 16 -6.20 -10.31 -1.48
CA THR A 16 -7.48 -9.82 -0.96
C THR A 16 -7.23 -8.56 -0.13
N ALA A 17 -7.59 -7.40 -0.69
CA ALA A 17 -7.61 -6.15 0.07
C ALA A 17 -8.77 -6.17 1.08
N TYR A 18 -8.50 -6.61 2.32
CA TYR A 18 -9.54 -6.82 3.33
C TYR A 18 -10.39 -5.58 3.62
N GLY A 19 -9.79 -4.38 3.68
CA GLY A 19 -10.52 -3.13 3.88
C GLY A 19 -11.64 -2.94 2.83
N ARG A 20 -11.34 -3.19 1.54
CA ARG A 20 -12.32 -3.14 0.45
C ARG A 20 -13.36 -4.25 0.51
N LEU A 21 -13.06 -5.36 1.18
CA LEU A 21 -13.99 -6.47 1.38
C LEU A 21 -14.82 -6.35 2.66
N GLY A 22 -14.80 -5.21 3.34
CA GLY A 22 -15.63 -4.97 4.52
C GLY A 22 -15.00 -5.53 5.80
N PHE A 23 -13.69 -5.37 5.94
CA PHE A 23 -12.97 -5.51 7.22
C PHE A 23 -12.38 -4.15 7.60
N PRO A 24 -13.22 -3.20 8.09
CA PRO A 24 -12.82 -1.82 8.33
C PRO A 24 -12.08 -1.64 9.67
N LYS A 25 -11.79 -2.70 10.40
CA LYS A 25 -11.05 -2.67 11.68
C LYS A 25 -9.84 -3.59 11.61
N GLY A 26 -8.86 -3.38 12.46
CA GLY A 26 -7.73 -4.29 12.55
C GLY A 26 -6.75 -3.98 13.67
N ARG A 27 -5.80 -4.89 13.87
CA ARG A 27 -4.71 -4.79 14.84
C ARG A 27 -3.44 -5.40 14.26
N ASN A 28 -2.32 -4.74 14.51
CA ASN A 28 -0.99 -5.27 14.22
C ASN A 28 -0.28 -5.53 15.54
N LEU A 29 0.08 -6.80 15.77
CA LEU A 29 0.82 -7.25 16.94
C LEU A 29 2.23 -7.64 16.53
N LEU A 30 3.23 -7.13 17.25
CA LEU A 30 4.64 -7.37 16.95
C LEU A 30 5.24 -8.29 18.01
N TYR A 31 5.93 -9.34 17.57
CA TYR A 31 6.53 -10.33 18.46
C TYR A 31 8.04 -10.39 18.29
N HIS A 32 8.71 -10.63 19.41
CA HIS A 32 10.12 -10.99 19.49
C HIS A 32 10.27 -12.43 20.01
N PHE A 33 11.30 -13.12 19.52
CA PHE A 33 11.61 -14.51 19.89
C PHE A 33 13.05 -14.60 20.39
N SER A 34 13.22 -15.05 21.63
CA SER A 34 14.53 -15.33 22.23
C SER A 34 14.88 -16.82 22.20
N ASN A 35 13.92 -17.70 21.86
CA ASN A 35 14.11 -19.14 21.72
C ASN A 35 13.50 -19.65 20.40
N PRO A 36 14.28 -20.34 19.54
CA PRO A 36 13.81 -20.79 18.22
C PRO A 36 12.71 -21.86 18.32
N ALA A 37 12.80 -22.81 19.26
CA ALA A 37 11.81 -23.87 19.40
C ALA A 37 10.46 -23.32 19.86
N ALA A 38 10.47 -22.40 20.82
CA ALA A 38 9.28 -21.71 21.30
C ALA A 38 8.64 -20.83 20.20
N GLY A 39 9.45 -20.05 19.47
CA GLY A 39 8.96 -19.25 18.35
C GLY A 39 8.31 -20.11 17.26
N ARG A 40 8.93 -21.25 16.91
CA ARG A 40 8.36 -22.22 15.95
C ARG A 40 7.06 -22.85 16.45
N ALA A 41 6.98 -23.21 17.73
CA ALA A 41 5.75 -23.71 18.35
C ALA A 41 4.63 -22.67 18.29
N PHE A 42 4.95 -21.39 18.48
CA PHE A 42 3.98 -20.30 18.37
C PHE A 42 3.48 -20.11 16.93
N VAL A 43 4.37 -20.17 15.94
CA VAL A 43 3.99 -20.16 14.53
C VAL A 43 3.06 -21.35 14.22
N GLU A 44 3.37 -22.55 14.72
CA GLU A 44 2.53 -23.74 14.52
C GLU A 44 1.16 -23.61 15.18
N ALA A 45 1.07 -22.99 16.36
CA ALA A 45 -0.20 -22.73 17.05
C ALA A 45 -1.11 -21.81 16.22
N ILE A 46 -0.52 -20.83 15.51
CA ILE A 46 -1.28 -19.84 14.73
C ILE A 46 -1.59 -20.32 13.32
N ARG A 47 -0.68 -21.06 12.69
CA ARG A 47 -0.75 -21.47 11.28
C ARG A 47 -2.11 -22.04 10.85
N PRO A 48 -2.80 -22.91 11.62
CA PRO A 48 -4.11 -23.45 11.23
C PRO A 48 -5.22 -22.39 11.09
N ARG A 49 -5.09 -21.23 11.73
CA ARG A 49 -6.08 -20.13 11.70
C ARG A 49 -5.73 -19.02 10.70
N VAL A 50 -4.58 -19.12 10.01
CA VAL A 50 -4.19 -18.15 8.99
C VAL A 50 -5.20 -18.14 7.85
N THR A 51 -5.66 -16.95 7.49
CA THR A 51 -6.62 -16.74 6.41
C THR A 51 -5.88 -16.78 5.08
N THR A 52 -6.26 -17.71 4.21
CA THR A 52 -5.67 -17.91 2.89
C THR A 52 -6.40 -17.08 1.82
N ALA A 53 -5.91 -17.13 0.59
CA ALA A 53 -6.53 -16.44 -0.54
C ALA A 53 -7.74 -17.18 -1.13
N LEU A 54 -8.17 -18.30 -0.50
CA LEU A 54 -9.43 -18.94 -0.82
C LEU A 54 -10.57 -17.94 -0.70
N ARG A 55 -11.49 -17.97 -1.66
CA ARG A 55 -12.50 -16.93 -1.82
C ARG A 55 -13.76 -17.25 -1.02
N TRP A 56 -14.42 -16.21 -0.54
CA TRP A 56 -15.74 -16.27 0.08
C TRP A 56 -16.70 -15.31 -0.63
N PRO A 57 -18.02 -15.52 -0.55
CA PRO A 57 -19.01 -14.59 -1.11
C PRO A 57 -18.86 -13.19 -0.51
N SER A 58 -18.92 -12.15 -1.35
CA SER A 58 -18.84 -10.76 -0.93
C SER A 58 -19.86 -9.91 -1.66
N SER A 59 -20.61 -9.10 -0.92
CA SER A 59 -21.52 -8.10 -1.48
C SER A 59 -20.79 -7.01 -2.30
N LYS A 60 -19.48 -6.86 -2.11
CA LYS A 60 -18.62 -5.94 -2.87
C LYS A 60 -18.17 -6.51 -4.22
N ARG A 61 -18.42 -7.79 -4.49
CA ARG A 61 -18.15 -8.46 -5.77
C ARG A 61 -19.32 -9.36 -6.18
N PRO A 62 -20.53 -8.80 -6.36
CA PRO A 62 -21.69 -9.59 -6.73
C PRO A 62 -21.49 -10.21 -8.12
N GLY A 63 -21.70 -11.52 -8.23
CA GLY A 63 -21.61 -12.25 -9.49
C GLY A 63 -20.24 -12.84 -9.84
N LEU A 64 -19.23 -12.73 -8.96
CA LEU A 64 -18.00 -13.51 -9.12
C LEU A 64 -18.33 -14.99 -8.87
N HIS A 65 -18.19 -15.84 -9.89
CA HIS A 65 -18.38 -17.28 -9.73
C HIS A 65 -17.22 -17.84 -8.89
N LEU A 66 -17.54 -18.36 -7.70
CA LEU A 66 -16.55 -18.92 -6.79
C LEU A 66 -16.59 -20.45 -6.85
N LYS A 67 -15.46 -21.05 -7.21
CA LYS A 67 -15.25 -22.49 -7.09
C LYS A 67 -14.92 -22.80 -5.63
N ASN A 68 -15.73 -23.64 -4.97
CA ASN A 68 -15.56 -24.06 -3.57
C ASN A 68 -15.37 -22.89 -2.58
N PRO A 69 -16.37 -22.00 -2.42
CA PRO A 69 -16.24 -20.87 -1.52
C PRO A 69 -16.07 -21.31 -0.07
N VAL A 70 -15.18 -20.64 0.65
CA VAL A 70 -14.99 -20.83 2.10
C VAL A 70 -15.90 -19.91 2.90
N VAL A 71 -16.04 -20.20 4.20
CA VAL A 71 -16.77 -19.33 5.13
C VAL A 71 -15.99 -18.03 5.31
N ARG A 72 -16.68 -16.90 5.18
CA ARG A 72 -16.09 -15.58 5.42
C ARG A 72 -15.76 -15.44 6.91
N PRO A 73 -14.49 -15.17 7.29
CA PRO A 73 -14.13 -15.03 8.70
C PRO A 73 -14.62 -13.70 9.28
N LYS A 74 -14.87 -13.67 10.59
CA LYS A 74 -15.11 -12.44 11.36
C LYS A 74 -13.83 -11.62 11.53
N VAL A 75 -12.72 -12.33 11.75
CA VAL A 75 -11.36 -11.79 11.85
C VAL A 75 -10.46 -12.60 10.92
N ALA A 76 -9.88 -11.95 9.93
CA ALA A 76 -8.82 -12.51 9.11
C ALA A 76 -7.47 -12.37 9.81
N ILE A 77 -6.64 -13.42 9.74
CA ILE A 77 -5.34 -13.51 10.41
C ILE A 77 -4.26 -13.76 9.35
N ASN A 78 -3.22 -12.94 9.33
CA ASN A 78 -2.04 -13.15 8.48
C ASN A 78 -0.74 -12.95 9.27
N LEU A 79 0.31 -13.64 8.84
CA LEU A 79 1.62 -13.69 9.49
C LEU A 79 2.71 -13.21 8.54
N ALA A 80 3.68 -12.49 9.08
CA ALA A 80 4.86 -12.11 8.32
C ALA A 80 6.09 -11.99 9.23
N PHE A 81 7.27 -12.15 8.65
CA PHE A 81 8.53 -12.19 9.40
C PHE A 81 9.52 -11.17 8.85
N THR A 82 10.25 -10.53 9.74
CA THR A 82 11.46 -9.79 9.36
C THR A 82 12.60 -10.78 9.07
N PHE A 83 13.71 -10.31 8.49
CA PHE A 83 14.90 -11.14 8.33
C PHE A 83 15.38 -11.72 9.66
N PHE A 84 15.48 -10.88 10.69
CA PHE A 84 15.89 -11.32 12.03
C PHE A 84 14.88 -12.27 12.67
N GLY A 85 13.59 -12.17 12.33
CA GLY A 85 12.61 -13.16 12.75
C GLY A 85 12.84 -14.55 12.15
N LEU A 86 13.12 -14.64 10.85
CA LEU A 86 13.47 -15.90 10.20
C LEU A 86 14.77 -16.48 10.80
N TYR A 87 15.76 -15.63 11.05
CA TYR A 87 16.99 -16.02 11.73
C TYR A 87 16.73 -16.59 13.14
N SER A 88 15.93 -15.89 13.95
CA SER A 88 15.60 -16.33 15.31
C SER A 88 14.73 -17.59 15.37
N LEU A 89 14.00 -17.92 14.30
CA LEU A 89 13.26 -19.19 14.16
C LEU A 89 14.15 -20.35 13.71
N GLY A 90 15.43 -20.09 13.43
CA GLY A 90 16.42 -21.07 13.02
C GLY A 90 16.30 -21.49 11.56
N VAL A 91 15.82 -20.59 10.67
CA VAL A 91 15.92 -20.82 9.23
C VAL A 91 17.40 -20.92 8.85
N PRO A 92 17.82 -21.92 8.03
CA PRO A 92 19.22 -22.13 7.71
C PRO A 92 19.88 -20.91 7.07
N THR A 93 21.13 -20.64 7.46
CA THR A 93 21.91 -19.52 6.91
C THR A 93 22.01 -19.54 5.39
N ARG A 94 22.05 -20.73 4.76
CA ARG A 94 22.07 -20.87 3.29
C ARG A 94 20.79 -20.32 2.64
N THR A 95 19.63 -20.59 3.23
CA THR A 95 18.35 -20.00 2.80
C THR A 95 18.36 -18.48 3.04
N LEU A 96 18.72 -18.05 4.25
CA LEU A 96 18.72 -16.63 4.63
C LEU A 96 19.61 -15.77 3.72
N ARG A 97 20.80 -16.26 3.34
CA ARG A 97 21.73 -15.56 2.45
C ARG A 97 21.23 -15.40 1.01
N GLY A 98 20.20 -16.13 0.60
CA GLY A 98 19.56 -15.94 -0.71
C GLY A 98 18.52 -14.80 -0.69
N LEU A 99 18.07 -14.38 0.48
CA LEU A 99 17.07 -13.32 0.57
C LEU A 99 17.63 -11.98 0.07
N PRO A 100 16.78 -11.07 -0.44
CA PRO A 100 17.22 -9.79 -0.98
C PRO A 100 17.96 -8.91 0.04
N ASP A 101 19.00 -8.19 -0.40
CA ASP A 101 19.85 -7.37 0.49
C ASP A 101 19.05 -6.31 1.26
N ASP A 102 18.11 -5.64 0.58
CA ASP A 102 17.18 -4.68 1.18
C ASP A 102 16.35 -5.29 2.32
N PHE A 103 15.85 -6.53 2.14
CA PHE A 103 15.15 -7.27 3.18
C PHE A 103 16.06 -7.71 4.33
N ILE A 104 17.31 -8.10 4.03
CA ILE A 104 18.33 -8.47 5.03
C ILE A 104 18.68 -7.25 5.91
N ASP A 105 18.89 -6.10 5.27
CA ASP A 105 19.22 -4.83 5.92
C ASP A 105 18.10 -4.36 6.88
N GLY A 106 16.84 -4.55 6.48
CA GLY A 106 15.67 -4.04 7.18
C GLY A 106 15.50 -2.53 7.02
N MET A 107 14.29 -2.02 7.26
CA MET A 107 13.91 -0.65 6.87
C MET A 107 14.77 0.45 7.51
N ARG A 108 15.21 0.26 8.77
CA ARG A 108 16.01 1.27 9.49
C ARG A 108 17.35 1.56 8.79
N ALA A 109 17.98 0.55 8.21
CA ALA A 109 19.23 0.74 7.46
C ALA A 109 19.00 1.43 6.10
N ARG A 110 17.74 1.56 5.66
CA ARG A 110 17.34 2.08 4.35
C ARG A 110 16.75 3.49 4.41
N ILE A 111 16.79 4.17 5.56
CA ILE A 111 16.16 5.49 5.75
C ILE A 111 16.58 6.54 4.71
N ALA A 112 17.85 6.55 4.27
CA ALA A 112 18.33 7.49 3.26
C ALA A 112 17.71 7.24 1.87
N ILE A 113 17.34 5.99 1.56
CA ILE A 113 16.63 5.63 0.33
C ILE A 113 15.16 6.05 0.42
N LEU A 114 14.57 5.88 1.60
CA LEU A 114 13.16 6.16 1.84
C LEU A 114 12.87 7.64 2.09
N GLY A 115 13.89 8.41 2.44
CA GLY A 115 13.77 9.81 2.83
C GLY A 115 13.37 10.00 4.30
N ASP A 116 13.59 9.00 5.16
CA ASP A 116 13.30 9.08 6.58
C ASP A 116 14.50 9.64 7.39
N ASP A 117 15.25 10.55 6.78
CA ASP A 117 16.50 11.11 7.31
C ASP A 117 16.47 12.64 7.47
N ILE A 118 15.30 13.25 7.26
CA ILE A 118 15.06 14.69 7.42
C ILE A 118 13.94 14.98 8.43
N LEU A 119 13.97 16.16 9.04
CA LEU A 119 12.93 16.69 9.93
C LEU A 119 12.52 15.68 11.01
N ASP A 120 11.22 15.57 11.30
CA ASP A 120 10.64 14.69 12.31
C ASP A 120 10.38 13.25 11.80
N ASN A 121 11.01 12.86 10.67
CA ASN A 121 10.85 11.53 10.06
C ASN A 121 11.97 10.55 10.44
N THR A 122 12.95 11.00 11.23
CA THR A 122 14.10 10.17 11.61
C THR A 122 13.72 9.06 12.61
N PRO A 123 14.50 7.97 12.70
CA PRO A 123 14.21 6.87 13.63
C PRO A 123 14.05 7.25 15.11
N ALA A 124 14.60 8.41 15.53
CA ALA A 124 14.41 8.94 16.88
C ALA A 124 12.94 9.34 17.17
N TYR A 125 12.17 9.68 16.12
CA TYR A 125 10.77 10.07 16.21
C TYR A 125 9.80 8.93 15.93
N TRP A 126 10.30 7.74 15.62
CA TRP A 126 9.48 6.54 15.45
C TRP A 126 8.85 6.13 16.79
N ASP A 127 7.80 5.30 16.73
CA ASP A 127 7.23 4.68 17.92
C ASP A 127 8.32 3.88 18.65
N PRO A 128 8.40 3.90 19.99
CA PRO A 128 9.42 3.19 20.75
C PRO A 128 9.65 1.74 20.33
N VAL A 129 8.61 1.00 19.94
CA VAL A 129 8.73 -0.39 19.45
C VAL A 129 9.64 -0.55 18.22
N TRP A 130 9.77 0.51 17.42
CA TRP A 130 10.64 0.58 16.25
C TRP A 130 11.95 1.33 16.53
N GLN A 131 12.29 1.67 17.77
CA GLN A 131 13.55 2.32 18.12
C GLN A 131 14.65 1.29 18.42
N ALA A 132 15.91 1.71 18.40
CA ALA A 132 17.05 0.79 18.44
C ALA A 132 17.23 0.13 19.82
N GLU A 133 16.67 0.77 20.84
CA GLU A 133 16.66 0.36 22.23
C GLU A 133 15.63 -0.74 22.51
N SER A 134 14.66 -0.92 21.62
CA SER A 134 13.66 -1.99 21.71
C SER A 134 14.19 -3.31 21.15
N PRO A 135 13.75 -4.46 21.68
CA PRO A 135 14.06 -5.74 21.05
C PRO A 135 13.60 -5.77 19.59
N ASN A 136 14.41 -6.38 18.72
CA ASN A 136 14.09 -6.49 17.30
C ASN A 136 12.71 -7.13 17.08
N VAL A 137 11.93 -6.54 16.18
CA VAL A 137 10.68 -7.13 15.70
C VAL A 137 11.02 -8.34 14.85
N HIS A 138 10.46 -9.50 15.21
CA HIS A 138 10.69 -10.76 14.50
C HIS A 138 9.48 -11.18 13.67
N MET A 139 8.27 -11.00 14.21
CA MET A 139 7.04 -11.41 13.55
C MET A 139 5.96 -10.33 13.70
N LEU A 140 5.22 -10.10 12.63
CA LEU A 140 3.98 -9.34 12.61
C LEU A 140 2.81 -10.33 12.50
N VAL A 141 1.87 -10.25 13.44
CA VAL A 141 0.53 -10.84 13.31
C VAL A 141 -0.44 -9.72 12.97
N GLN A 142 -1.01 -9.79 11.77
CA GLN A 142 -2.00 -8.84 11.30
C GLN A 142 -3.40 -9.43 11.45
N LEU A 143 -4.27 -8.67 12.11
CA LEU A 143 -5.68 -8.95 12.27
C LEU A 143 -6.49 -7.92 11.48
N ASN A 144 -7.39 -8.37 10.62
CA ASN A 144 -8.41 -7.52 9.99
C ASN A 144 -9.79 -8.04 10.38
N ALA A 145 -10.63 -7.18 10.94
CA ALA A 145 -11.91 -7.53 11.50
C ALA A 145 -13.06 -6.79 10.82
N GLN A 146 -14.21 -7.45 10.78
CA GLN A 146 -15.48 -6.81 10.47
C GLN A 146 -15.83 -5.79 11.57
N SER A 147 -16.76 -4.87 11.27
CA SER A 147 -17.37 -4.03 12.28
C SER A 147 -18.65 -4.65 12.84
N ASP A 148 -18.99 -4.29 14.07
CA ASP A 148 -20.31 -4.54 14.67
C ASP A 148 -21.37 -3.57 14.13
N ALA A 149 -22.56 -3.57 14.75
CA ALA A 149 -23.68 -2.72 14.35
C ALA A 149 -23.47 -1.23 14.67
N ASP A 150 -22.60 -0.91 15.63
CA ASP A 150 -22.31 0.45 16.09
C ASP A 150 -21.08 1.04 15.40
N GLY A 151 -20.43 0.27 14.52
CA GLY A 151 -19.20 0.67 13.82
C GLY A 151 -17.94 0.42 14.65
N GLY A 152 -18.03 -0.24 15.80
CA GLY A 152 -16.91 -0.77 16.57
C GLY A 152 -16.34 -2.05 15.93
N PRO A 153 -15.20 -2.57 16.40
CA PRO A 153 -14.73 -3.90 16.02
C PRO A 153 -15.65 -4.99 16.59
N VAL A 154 -15.87 -6.06 15.82
CA VAL A 154 -16.54 -7.26 16.36
C VAL A 154 -15.76 -7.84 17.55
N ALA A 155 -16.48 -8.40 18.53
CA ALA A 155 -15.90 -8.95 19.76
C ALA A 155 -14.82 -10.01 19.52
N GLU A 156 -14.93 -10.76 18.42
CA GLU A 156 -13.95 -11.76 18.01
C GLU A 156 -12.54 -11.16 17.80
N LEU A 157 -12.41 -9.85 17.52
CA LEU A 157 -11.10 -9.20 17.43
C LEU A 157 -10.37 -9.24 18.79
N ASP A 158 -11.09 -8.96 19.88
CA ASP A 158 -10.55 -9.06 21.24
C ASP A 158 -10.28 -10.51 21.61
N GLU A 159 -11.19 -11.42 21.29
CA GLU A 159 -11.01 -12.86 21.55
C GLU A 159 -9.77 -13.42 20.85
N VAL A 160 -9.54 -13.08 19.58
CA VAL A 160 -8.33 -13.50 18.85
C VAL A 160 -7.08 -12.84 19.45
N THR A 161 -7.15 -11.57 19.84
CA THR A 161 -6.01 -10.87 20.48
C THR A 161 -5.64 -11.54 21.81
N GLN A 162 -6.62 -11.86 22.65
CA GLN A 162 -6.43 -12.55 23.92
C GLN A 162 -5.93 -13.98 23.72
N TRP A 163 -6.47 -14.69 22.72
CA TRP A 163 -5.99 -16.02 22.36
C TRP A 163 -4.52 -16.01 21.95
N LEU A 164 -4.08 -15.07 21.11
CA LEU A 164 -2.66 -14.93 20.72
C LEU A 164 -1.75 -14.68 21.95
N ALA A 165 -2.19 -13.81 22.86
CA ALA A 165 -1.46 -13.57 24.11
C ALA A 165 -1.42 -14.83 25.01
N GLY A 166 -2.52 -15.58 25.06
CA GLY A 166 -2.65 -16.84 25.77
C GLY A 166 -1.70 -17.92 25.23
N GLU A 167 -1.66 -18.13 23.91
CA GLU A 167 -0.74 -19.09 23.27
C GLU A 167 0.73 -18.75 23.58
N ALA A 168 1.10 -17.46 23.50
CA ALA A 168 2.44 -17.02 23.87
C ALA A 168 2.74 -17.29 25.36
N ALA A 169 1.78 -17.02 26.26
CA ALA A 169 1.93 -17.29 27.68
C ALA A 169 2.05 -18.80 28.00
N THR A 170 1.25 -19.65 27.34
CA THR A 170 1.30 -21.11 27.48
C THR A 170 2.67 -21.64 27.08
N ILE A 171 3.22 -21.18 25.97
CA ILE A 171 4.57 -21.60 25.53
C ILE A 171 5.64 -21.04 26.49
N ASN A 172 5.49 -19.80 26.95
CA ASN A 172 6.41 -19.19 27.91
C ASN A 172 6.44 -19.90 29.27
N ALA A 173 5.36 -20.61 29.66
CA ALA A 173 5.36 -21.42 30.88
C ALA A 173 6.40 -22.56 30.81
N ALA A 174 6.66 -23.10 29.62
CA ALA A 174 7.71 -24.10 29.37
C ALA A 174 9.06 -23.45 29.00
N HIS A 175 9.03 -22.24 28.43
CA HIS A 175 10.21 -21.50 27.99
C HIS A 175 10.15 -20.04 28.47
N PRO A 176 10.57 -19.74 29.72
CA PRO A 176 10.41 -18.41 30.30
C PRO A 176 10.96 -17.29 29.40
N ASN A 177 10.12 -16.28 29.12
CA ASN A 177 10.43 -15.11 28.29
C ASN A 177 10.88 -15.44 26.85
N ALA A 178 10.46 -16.58 26.31
CA ALA A 178 10.81 -17.00 24.96
C ALA A 178 10.11 -16.21 23.86
N ILE A 179 8.87 -15.80 24.11
CA ILE A 179 8.03 -15.04 23.19
C ILE A 179 7.60 -13.76 23.89
N THR A 180 7.91 -12.61 23.30
CA THR A 180 7.52 -11.31 23.83
C THR A 180 6.59 -10.63 22.84
N LEU A 181 5.35 -10.32 23.27
CA LEU A 181 4.52 -9.33 22.59
C LEU A 181 5.13 -7.95 22.88
N LEU A 182 5.64 -7.30 21.85
CA LEU A 182 6.36 -6.04 21.97
C LEU A 182 5.39 -4.91 22.31
N SER A 183 5.87 -3.99 23.13
CA SER A 183 5.17 -2.76 23.48
C SER A 183 5.93 -1.54 22.97
N GLY A 184 5.33 -0.36 23.12
CA GLY A 184 5.89 0.89 22.63
C GLY A 184 5.24 1.38 21.34
N HIS A 185 4.03 0.90 21.01
CA HIS A 185 3.18 1.56 20.02
C HIS A 185 2.66 2.89 20.57
N ARG A 186 2.55 3.93 19.73
CA ARG A 186 1.81 5.14 20.07
C ARG A 186 0.36 5.02 19.62
N GLY A 187 -0.56 5.51 20.45
CA GLY A 187 -1.99 5.42 20.23
C GLY A 187 -2.72 4.87 21.46
N PRO A 188 -3.98 4.41 21.31
CA PRO A 188 -4.79 3.92 22.43
C PRO A 188 -4.22 2.71 23.17
N SER A 189 -3.38 1.92 22.51
CA SER A 189 -2.71 0.76 23.08
C SER A 189 -1.20 0.85 22.89
N ALA A 190 -0.46 0.54 23.96
CA ALA A 190 0.99 0.43 23.89
C ALA A 190 1.46 -0.93 23.32
N THR A 191 0.58 -1.94 23.27
CA THR A 191 0.93 -3.35 22.95
C THR A 191 0.56 -3.79 21.55
N TRP A 192 -0.23 -3.00 20.83
CA TRP A 192 -0.55 -3.24 19.43
C TRP A 192 -0.93 -1.92 18.75
N GLN A 193 -0.81 -1.90 17.42
CA GLN A 193 -1.31 -0.80 16.61
C GLN A 193 -2.72 -1.12 16.11
N ASP A 194 -3.72 -0.40 16.61
CA ASP A 194 -5.08 -0.45 16.06
C ASP A 194 -5.14 0.21 14.67
N MET A 195 -6.02 -0.31 13.83
CA MET A 195 -6.34 0.24 12.51
C MET A 195 -7.87 0.34 12.37
N THR A 196 -8.34 1.42 11.77
CA THR A 196 -9.76 1.64 11.50
C THR A 196 -9.93 2.45 10.23
N ALA A 197 -10.87 2.06 9.37
CA ALA A 197 -11.41 2.98 8.40
C ALA A 197 -12.01 4.19 9.14
N LEU A 198 -12.01 5.36 8.50
CA LEU A 198 -12.76 6.50 9.02
C LEU A 198 -14.25 6.16 8.99
N MET A 199 -14.97 6.47 10.07
CA MET A 199 -16.36 6.08 10.24
C MET A 199 -17.29 7.29 10.11
N ASP A 200 -18.43 7.10 9.43
CA ASP A 200 -19.57 8.01 9.45
C ASP A 200 -20.73 7.29 10.15
N GLY A 201 -20.90 7.60 11.44
CA GLY A 201 -21.67 6.76 12.35
C GLY A 201 -21.12 5.33 12.39
N ALA A 202 -21.97 4.35 12.09
CA ALA A 202 -21.57 2.94 12.05
C ALA A 202 -20.95 2.49 10.70
N GLN A 203 -20.94 3.35 9.68
CA GLN A 203 -20.53 2.97 8.33
C GLN A 203 -19.08 3.36 8.04
N PRO A 204 -18.25 2.45 7.52
CA PRO A 204 -16.91 2.80 7.10
C PRO A 204 -16.96 3.64 5.83
N THR A 205 -16.15 4.70 5.80
CA THR A 205 -15.97 5.57 4.63
C THR A 205 -14.74 5.14 3.82
N PRO A 206 -14.65 5.49 2.53
CA PRO A 206 -13.50 5.16 1.69
C PRO A 206 -12.39 6.22 1.76
N PHE A 207 -12.47 7.17 2.70
CA PHE A 207 -11.57 8.32 2.76
C PHE A 207 -10.39 8.08 3.71
N GLU A 208 -9.29 8.79 3.43
CA GLU A 208 -8.17 8.96 4.37
C GLU A 208 -8.19 10.35 5.05
N HIS A 209 -7.24 10.62 5.95
CA HIS A 209 -7.32 11.80 6.82
C HIS A 209 -7.11 13.14 6.12
N PHE A 210 -6.65 13.21 4.88
CA PHE A 210 -6.67 14.45 4.09
C PHE A 210 -7.97 14.65 3.30
N GLY A 211 -8.87 13.65 3.29
CA GLY A 211 -10.20 13.72 2.68
C GLY A 211 -10.26 13.16 1.25
N PHE A 212 -9.24 12.42 0.79
CA PHE A 212 -9.26 11.75 -0.50
C PHE A 212 -9.84 10.34 -0.40
N MET A 213 -10.66 9.96 -1.37
CA MET A 213 -11.06 8.58 -1.56
C MET A 213 -9.83 7.74 -1.95
N ASP A 214 -9.48 6.76 -1.13
CA ASP A 214 -8.34 5.88 -1.37
C ASP A 214 -8.76 4.47 -1.83
N ALA A 215 -7.78 3.63 -2.14
CA ALA A 215 -7.88 2.24 -2.56
C ALA A 215 -8.67 2.01 -3.87
N ILE A 216 -8.75 3.02 -4.74
CA ILE A 216 -9.42 2.92 -6.05
C ILE A 216 -8.64 1.99 -7.00
N GLY A 217 -7.38 2.35 -7.29
CA GLY A 217 -6.50 1.59 -8.18
C GLY A 217 -5.68 0.55 -7.42
N ASP A 218 -5.86 -0.72 -7.75
CA ASP A 218 -5.03 -1.84 -7.31
C ASP A 218 -4.62 -2.65 -8.57
N PRO A 219 -3.35 -3.07 -8.73
CA PRO A 219 -2.93 -3.85 -9.88
C PRO A 219 -3.75 -5.14 -10.08
N ILE A 220 -4.06 -5.44 -11.34
CA ILE A 220 -4.65 -6.73 -11.76
C ILE A 220 -3.58 -7.56 -12.46
N PHE A 221 -3.44 -8.82 -12.07
CA PHE A 221 -2.40 -9.71 -12.57
C PHE A 221 -2.86 -11.14 -12.81
N SER A 222 -2.07 -11.84 -13.63
CA SER A 222 -2.31 -13.20 -14.11
C SER A 222 -2.63 -14.18 -12.99
N GLY A 223 -3.81 -14.81 -13.08
CA GLY A 223 -4.28 -15.85 -12.17
C GLY A 223 -4.96 -15.34 -10.90
N GLN A 224 -5.09 -14.01 -10.74
CA GLN A 224 -5.70 -13.41 -9.55
C GLN A 224 -7.23 -13.63 -9.49
N TYR A 225 -7.89 -13.71 -10.65
CA TYR A 225 -9.35 -13.82 -10.78
C TYR A 225 -9.76 -15.03 -11.65
N PRO A 226 -10.87 -15.71 -11.34
CA PRO A 226 -11.36 -16.82 -12.15
C PRO A 226 -11.99 -16.37 -13.48
N ASP A 227 -11.99 -17.28 -14.45
CA ASP A 227 -12.91 -17.36 -15.59
C ASP A 227 -13.07 -16.07 -16.45
N GLY A 228 -11.97 -15.52 -17.00
CA GLY A 228 -11.99 -14.46 -18.03
C GLY A 228 -12.45 -13.07 -17.56
N ALA A 229 -12.71 -12.89 -16.25
CA ALA A 229 -12.99 -11.59 -15.66
C ALA A 229 -11.73 -10.71 -15.57
N GLU A 230 -10.56 -11.33 -15.61
CA GLU A 230 -9.27 -10.68 -15.36
C GLU A 230 -8.91 -9.67 -16.44
N GLU A 231 -9.12 -9.99 -17.72
CA GLU A 231 -8.86 -9.10 -18.85
C GLU A 231 -9.72 -7.84 -18.76
N ALA A 232 -11.00 -7.99 -18.37
CA ALA A 232 -11.90 -6.85 -18.18
C ALA A 232 -11.48 -5.98 -16.99
N LEU A 233 -11.07 -6.61 -15.87
CA LEU A 233 -10.59 -5.89 -14.69
C LEU A 233 -9.24 -5.21 -14.92
N ALA A 234 -8.40 -5.77 -15.80
CA ALA A 234 -7.10 -5.20 -16.15
C ALA A 234 -7.21 -3.87 -16.91
N ILE A 235 -8.37 -3.51 -17.45
CA ILE A 235 -8.58 -2.21 -18.08
C ILE A 235 -8.39 -1.09 -17.04
N GLY A 236 -7.34 -0.28 -17.22
CA GLY A 236 -6.98 0.79 -16.30
C GLY A 236 -6.17 0.37 -15.07
N GLN A 237 -6.01 -0.93 -14.84
CA GLN A 237 -5.33 -1.49 -13.66
C GLN A 237 -4.19 -2.46 -13.98
N GLY A 238 -4.10 -2.96 -15.21
CA GLY A 238 -3.06 -3.85 -15.69
C GLY A 238 -1.87 -3.13 -16.31
N ALA A 239 -1.21 -3.83 -17.23
CA ALA A 239 -0.15 -3.35 -18.11
C ALA A 239 -0.75 -2.86 -19.44
N VAL A 240 -0.05 -1.93 -20.10
CA VAL A 240 -0.38 -1.37 -21.42
C VAL A 240 0.73 -1.76 -22.40
N ASP A 241 0.36 -2.38 -23.52
CA ASP A 241 1.29 -2.66 -24.61
C ASP A 241 1.51 -1.44 -25.53
N GLY A 242 2.42 -1.53 -26.50
CA GLY A 242 2.69 -0.42 -27.44
C GLY A 242 1.48 0.02 -28.26
N LEU A 243 0.58 -0.92 -28.59
CA LEU A 243 -0.66 -0.63 -29.32
C LEU A 243 -1.73 0.01 -28.43
N GLY A 244 -1.48 0.06 -27.12
CA GLY A 244 -2.39 0.61 -26.15
C GLY A 244 -3.46 -0.39 -25.72
N ASN A 245 -3.26 -1.70 -25.82
CA ASN A 245 -4.16 -2.68 -25.23
C ASN A 245 -3.80 -2.90 -23.76
N TRP A 246 -4.82 -3.12 -22.93
CA TRP A 246 -4.63 -3.53 -21.54
C TRP A 246 -4.48 -5.04 -21.46
N ARG A 247 -3.57 -5.50 -20.60
CA ARG A 247 -3.47 -6.89 -20.18
C ARG A 247 -3.18 -6.98 -18.69
N PRO A 248 -3.47 -8.11 -18.05
CA PRO A 248 -2.99 -8.33 -16.69
C PRO A 248 -1.46 -8.28 -16.61
N ILE A 249 -0.97 -7.85 -15.45
CA ILE A 249 0.47 -7.85 -15.13
C ILE A 249 0.92 -9.29 -14.86
N ALA A 250 2.19 -9.58 -15.07
CA ALA A 250 2.79 -10.86 -14.74
C ALA A 250 2.73 -11.12 -13.22
N THR A 251 2.37 -12.35 -12.85
CA THR A 251 2.22 -12.79 -11.46
C THR A 251 3.50 -12.60 -10.63
N GLY A 252 4.66 -12.79 -11.25
CA GLY A 252 5.98 -12.65 -10.63
C GLY A 252 6.33 -11.26 -10.12
N GLU A 253 5.54 -10.23 -10.44
CA GLU A 253 5.70 -8.91 -9.81
C GLU A 253 5.13 -8.86 -8.39
N PHE A 254 4.30 -9.84 -7.99
CA PHE A 254 3.63 -9.84 -6.69
C PHE A 254 3.84 -11.12 -5.88
N LEU A 255 4.00 -12.26 -6.54
CA LEU A 255 4.24 -13.56 -5.91
C LEU A 255 5.58 -14.14 -6.35
N LEU A 256 6.40 -14.51 -5.38
CA LEU A 256 7.66 -15.20 -5.64
C LEU A 256 7.43 -16.59 -6.24
N GLY A 257 8.39 -17.06 -7.05
CA GLY A 257 8.31 -18.35 -7.73
C GLY A 257 7.46 -18.37 -9.00
N TRP A 258 6.98 -17.21 -9.48
CA TRP A 258 6.25 -17.06 -10.74
C TRP A 258 6.99 -16.15 -11.71
N ALA A 259 6.81 -16.34 -13.02
CA ALA A 259 7.44 -15.46 -14.01
C ALA A 259 6.98 -14.00 -13.87
N ASP A 260 7.94 -13.06 -13.89
CA ASP A 260 7.73 -11.62 -13.82
C ASP A 260 7.59 -11.00 -15.23
N GLU A 261 7.51 -9.67 -15.34
CA GLU A 261 7.37 -8.99 -16.62
C GLU A 261 8.59 -9.12 -17.53
N ALA A 262 9.76 -9.46 -16.96
CA ALA A 262 10.98 -9.78 -17.71
C ALA A 262 11.11 -11.27 -18.06
N GLN A 263 10.09 -12.08 -17.73
CA GLN A 263 10.11 -13.55 -17.88
C GLN A 263 11.16 -14.23 -16.98
N GLU A 264 11.61 -13.53 -15.94
CA GLU A 264 12.46 -14.09 -14.90
C GLU A 264 11.56 -14.70 -13.82
N VAL A 265 12.02 -15.76 -13.14
CA VAL A 265 11.34 -16.26 -11.95
C VAL A 265 12.08 -15.65 -10.75
N PRO A 266 11.51 -14.65 -10.05
CA PRO A 266 12.09 -14.15 -8.82
C PRO A 266 11.97 -15.25 -7.77
N GLY A 267 13.03 -16.06 -7.68
CA GLY A 267 13.33 -16.93 -6.56
C GLY A 267 14.30 -16.19 -5.65
N THR A 268 13.99 -16.10 -4.36
CA THR A 268 14.89 -15.45 -3.41
C THR A 268 15.77 -16.48 -2.71
N ALA A 269 15.18 -17.45 -2.02
CA ALA A 269 15.92 -18.41 -1.25
C ALA A 269 15.64 -19.85 -1.67
N MET A 270 16.66 -20.70 -1.52
CA MET A 270 16.50 -22.15 -1.63
C MET A 270 16.08 -22.74 -0.28
N PRO A 271 15.19 -23.76 -0.25
CA PRO A 271 14.55 -24.39 -1.41
C PRO A 271 13.45 -23.50 -2.00
N LEU A 272 13.12 -23.66 -3.29
CA LEU A 272 12.12 -22.82 -3.96
C LEU A 272 10.75 -22.83 -3.25
N ASP A 273 10.38 -23.94 -2.62
CA ASP A 273 9.13 -24.08 -1.85
C ASP A 273 9.07 -23.15 -0.62
N PHE A 274 10.22 -22.67 -0.12
CA PHE A 274 10.28 -21.68 0.95
C PHE A 274 9.84 -20.29 0.48
N SER A 275 10.20 -19.92 -0.76
CA SER A 275 9.88 -18.60 -1.31
C SER A 275 8.56 -18.59 -2.09
N ARG A 276 8.24 -19.66 -2.80
CA ARG A 276 7.09 -19.73 -3.72
C ARG A 276 5.79 -19.32 -3.03
N ASN A 277 4.95 -18.57 -3.75
CA ASN A 277 3.66 -18.05 -3.28
C ASN A 277 3.75 -17.08 -2.10
N GLY A 278 4.96 -16.76 -1.64
CA GLY A 278 5.21 -15.67 -0.71
C GLY A 278 5.34 -14.32 -1.41
N SER A 279 5.35 -13.26 -0.61
CA SER A 279 5.53 -11.88 -1.06
C SER A 279 6.24 -11.07 0.02
N PHE A 280 7.07 -10.10 -0.38
CA PHE A 280 7.60 -9.11 0.56
C PHE A 280 6.62 -7.94 0.68
N PHE A 281 6.65 -7.26 1.81
CA PHE A 281 5.99 -5.96 1.93
C PHE A 281 6.72 -5.02 2.87
N SER A 282 6.55 -3.73 2.58
CA SER A 282 6.90 -2.65 3.48
C SER A 282 5.73 -2.36 4.41
N TYR A 283 5.97 -2.38 5.72
CA TYR A 283 5.07 -1.84 6.73
C TYR A 283 5.53 -0.44 7.09
N ARG A 284 4.65 0.56 7.02
CA ARG A 284 4.95 1.93 7.50
C ARG A 284 3.79 2.49 8.28
N LYS A 285 4.04 2.96 9.50
CA LYS A 285 3.13 3.83 10.23
C LYS A 285 3.39 5.26 9.76
N LEU A 286 2.45 5.82 9.00
CA LEU A 286 2.53 7.17 8.44
C LEU A 286 1.56 8.08 9.18
N HIS A 287 2.10 8.97 9.99
CA HIS A 287 1.36 10.03 10.67
C HIS A 287 1.00 11.13 9.68
N GLN A 288 -0.23 11.66 9.76
CA GLN A 288 -0.72 12.71 8.87
C GLN A 288 -0.92 14.01 9.65
N HIS A 289 -0.24 15.08 9.24
CA HIS A 289 -0.34 16.42 9.82
C HIS A 289 -1.52 17.17 9.23
N VAL A 290 -2.72 16.84 9.69
CA VAL A 290 -4.00 17.36 9.18
C VAL A 290 -4.19 18.85 9.46
N GLY A 291 -3.72 19.36 10.59
CA GLY A 291 -3.79 20.77 10.94
C GLY A 291 -2.93 21.62 10.00
N GLU A 292 -1.67 21.22 9.80
CA GLU A 292 -0.77 21.85 8.84
C GLU A 292 -1.30 21.75 7.39
N TRP A 293 -1.85 20.60 7.01
CA TRP A 293 -2.52 20.41 5.73
C TRP A 293 -3.66 21.41 5.51
N ASP A 294 -4.61 21.50 6.43
CA ASP A 294 -5.77 22.38 6.28
C ASP A 294 -5.37 23.85 6.26
N ALA A 295 -4.40 24.25 7.10
CA ALA A 295 -3.86 25.60 7.13
C ALA A 295 -3.18 26.00 5.81
N TRP A 296 -2.29 25.16 5.30
CA TRP A 296 -1.59 25.44 4.04
C TRP A 296 -2.54 25.44 2.85
N VAL A 297 -3.43 24.45 2.74
CA VAL A 297 -4.42 24.36 1.66
C VAL A 297 -5.30 25.60 1.65
N ALA A 298 -5.73 26.11 2.81
CA ALA A 298 -6.54 27.33 2.88
C ALA A 298 -5.81 28.56 2.29
N VAL A 299 -4.50 28.71 2.54
CA VAL A 299 -3.68 29.79 1.98
C VAL A 299 -3.48 29.60 0.47
N ALA A 300 -3.04 28.41 0.05
CA ALA A 300 -2.75 28.11 -1.34
C ALA A 300 -4.00 28.21 -2.24
N SER A 301 -5.18 27.82 -1.73
CA SER A 301 -6.44 27.90 -2.47
C SER A 301 -6.86 29.35 -2.75
N ARG A 302 -6.69 30.25 -1.78
CA ARG A 302 -6.96 31.70 -1.99
C ARG A 302 -6.00 32.31 -3.02
N ALA A 303 -4.72 31.92 -2.96
CA ALA A 303 -3.73 32.38 -3.93
C ALA A 303 -4.05 31.87 -5.34
N LEU A 304 -4.47 30.61 -5.49
CA LEU A 304 -4.91 30.05 -6.77
C LEU A 304 -6.16 30.77 -7.29
N ALA A 305 -7.14 31.02 -6.42
CA ALA A 305 -8.35 31.75 -6.79
C ALA A 305 -8.04 33.13 -7.38
N GLY A 306 -7.14 33.88 -6.74
CA GLY A 306 -6.70 35.18 -7.25
C GLY A 306 -5.83 35.11 -8.50
N ALA A 307 -5.00 34.08 -8.66
CA ALA A 307 -4.09 33.95 -9.80
C ALA A 307 -4.82 33.57 -11.10
N TRP A 308 -5.90 32.79 -10.99
CA TRP A 308 -6.67 32.22 -12.11
C TRP A 308 -8.11 32.73 -12.15
N ASP A 309 -8.41 33.84 -11.46
CA ASP A 309 -9.73 34.49 -11.41
C ASP A 309 -10.89 33.51 -11.10
N ILE A 310 -10.66 32.53 -10.23
CA ILE A 310 -11.67 31.55 -9.83
C ILE A 310 -12.60 32.21 -8.80
N ALA A 311 -13.90 32.28 -9.13
CA ALA A 311 -14.88 33.02 -8.34
C ALA A 311 -15.07 32.49 -6.91
N SER A 312 -14.94 31.18 -6.69
CA SER A 312 -15.08 30.55 -5.38
C SER A 312 -13.74 30.01 -4.88
N VAL A 313 -13.45 30.26 -3.61
CA VAL A 313 -12.27 29.70 -2.93
C VAL A 313 -12.45 28.20 -2.69
N GLU A 314 -13.67 27.72 -2.52
CA GLU A 314 -14.00 26.30 -2.39
C GLU A 314 -13.73 25.56 -3.70
N ASP A 315 -14.08 26.17 -4.83
CA ASP A 315 -13.75 25.69 -6.18
C ASP A 315 -12.24 25.64 -6.40
N ALA A 316 -11.52 26.71 -6.05
CA ALA A 316 -10.07 26.73 -6.10
C ALA A 316 -9.44 25.67 -5.17
N ARG A 317 -10.02 25.44 -3.98
CA ARG A 317 -9.60 24.38 -3.06
C ARG A 317 -9.80 23.01 -3.68
N ALA A 318 -10.98 22.73 -4.24
CA ALA A 318 -11.25 21.46 -4.89
C ALA A 318 -10.27 21.20 -6.05
N LEU A 319 -10.01 22.22 -6.87
CA LEU A 319 -9.06 22.13 -7.98
C LEU A 319 -7.61 21.93 -7.49
N LEU A 320 -7.16 22.68 -6.48
CA LEU A 320 -5.83 22.53 -5.90
C LEU A 320 -5.60 21.11 -5.38
N LEU A 321 -6.54 20.60 -4.57
CA LEU A 321 -6.49 19.24 -4.03
C LEU A 321 -6.48 18.21 -5.16
N ALA A 322 -7.31 18.41 -6.18
CA ALA A 322 -7.38 17.52 -7.33
C ALA A 322 -6.06 17.47 -8.10
N LYS A 323 -5.42 18.63 -8.30
CA LYS A 323 -4.12 18.74 -8.97
C LYS A 323 -2.99 18.16 -8.11
N MET A 324 -3.00 18.31 -6.79
CA MET A 324 -2.00 17.70 -5.90
C MET A 324 -2.07 16.17 -5.93
N ALA A 325 -3.27 15.59 -5.81
CA ALA A 325 -3.44 14.14 -5.80
C ALA A 325 -3.38 13.53 -7.21
N GLY A 326 -3.76 14.27 -8.25
CA GLY A 326 -4.07 13.75 -9.58
C GLY A 326 -5.48 13.15 -9.68
N ARG A 327 -6.29 13.34 -8.63
CA ARG A 327 -7.70 12.94 -8.52
C ARG A 327 -8.44 13.94 -7.65
N TRP A 328 -9.68 14.25 -8.02
CA TRP A 328 -10.63 14.90 -7.12
C TRP A 328 -10.84 14.07 -5.85
N THR A 329 -11.30 14.70 -4.77
CA THR A 329 -11.46 14.05 -3.46
C THR A 329 -12.41 12.85 -3.50
N ASP A 330 -13.38 12.85 -4.41
CA ASP A 330 -14.30 11.73 -4.69
C ASP A 330 -13.73 10.64 -5.61
N GLY A 331 -12.44 10.75 -5.95
CA GLY A 331 -11.67 9.77 -6.71
C GLY A 331 -11.58 10.03 -8.22
N VAL A 332 -12.34 10.97 -8.79
CA VAL A 332 -12.37 11.21 -10.24
C VAL A 332 -10.97 11.61 -10.73
N PRO A 333 -10.38 10.98 -11.75
CA PRO A 333 -9.05 11.32 -12.22
C PRO A 333 -9.03 12.64 -13.01
N THR A 334 -8.03 13.48 -12.75
CA THR A 334 -7.93 14.80 -13.42
C THR A 334 -7.60 14.69 -14.91
N THR A 335 -7.14 13.54 -15.38
CA THR A 335 -7.01 13.25 -16.81
C THR A 335 -8.35 13.14 -17.54
N ALA A 336 -9.41 12.68 -16.84
CA ALA A 336 -10.77 12.58 -17.37
C ALA A 336 -11.60 13.84 -17.10
N ALA A 337 -11.33 14.52 -15.98
CA ALA A 337 -11.98 15.77 -15.58
C ALA A 337 -10.93 16.79 -15.11
N PRO A 338 -10.30 17.55 -16.03
CA PRO A 338 -9.18 18.43 -15.67
C PRO A 338 -9.57 19.73 -14.95
N ASP A 339 -10.86 20.05 -14.93
CA ASP A 339 -11.44 21.28 -14.37
C ASP A 339 -12.79 21.01 -13.66
N ILE A 340 -13.32 22.03 -13.00
CA ILE A 340 -14.54 21.92 -12.18
C ILE A 340 -15.77 21.58 -13.03
N PRO A 341 -16.05 22.24 -14.18
CA PRO A 341 -17.19 21.88 -15.02
C PRO A 341 -17.13 20.42 -15.49
N SER A 342 -15.97 19.92 -15.91
CA SER A 342 -15.80 18.53 -16.33
C SER A 342 -15.93 17.54 -15.16
N TRP A 343 -15.55 17.93 -13.94
CA TRP A 343 -15.76 17.11 -12.74
C TRP A 343 -17.24 16.96 -12.40
N HIS A 344 -18.01 18.05 -12.42
CA HIS A 344 -19.46 17.99 -12.26
C HIS A 344 -20.11 17.14 -13.36
N ALA A 345 -19.74 17.35 -14.63
CA ALA A 345 -20.26 16.56 -15.74
C ALA A 345 -19.92 15.06 -15.61
N PHE A 346 -18.73 14.72 -15.11
CA PHE A 346 -18.37 13.33 -14.82
C PHE A 346 -19.29 12.73 -13.76
N ASN A 347 -19.54 13.45 -12.66
CA ASN A 347 -20.41 13.01 -11.58
C ASN A 347 -21.89 12.94 -11.98
N ASP A 348 -22.31 13.78 -12.92
CA ASP A 348 -23.64 13.70 -13.50
C ASP A 348 -23.82 12.46 -14.36
N ARG A 349 -22.80 12.10 -15.14
CA ARG A 349 -22.81 10.94 -16.02
C ARG A 349 -22.61 9.61 -15.29
N PHE A 350 -21.64 9.53 -14.39
CA PHE A 350 -21.19 8.29 -13.74
C PHE A 350 -21.55 8.29 -12.26
N LYS A 351 -22.71 7.74 -11.92
CA LYS A 351 -23.25 7.78 -10.55
C LYS A 351 -22.46 6.91 -9.57
N PRO A 352 -22.27 7.34 -8.31
CA PRO A 352 -21.64 6.53 -7.26
C PRO A 352 -22.25 5.13 -7.12
N GLY A 353 -21.42 4.12 -6.85
CA GLY A 353 -21.86 2.73 -6.66
C GLY A 353 -22.16 1.94 -7.93
N THR A 354 -21.95 2.52 -9.12
CA THR A 354 -22.14 1.84 -10.41
C THR A 354 -20.84 1.25 -10.95
N LYS A 355 -20.93 0.15 -11.71
CA LYS A 355 -19.76 -0.48 -12.36
C LYS A 355 -19.13 0.44 -13.41
N GLU A 356 -19.96 1.25 -14.06
CA GLU A 356 -19.55 2.24 -15.06
C GLU A 356 -18.67 3.31 -14.42
N ARG A 357 -19.03 3.79 -13.22
CA ARG A 357 -18.17 4.71 -12.46
C ARG A 357 -16.88 4.01 -12.03
N GLU A 358 -16.94 2.83 -11.45
CA GLU A 358 -15.74 2.08 -11.02
C GLU A 358 -14.71 1.95 -12.16
N ARG A 359 -15.18 1.63 -13.36
CA ARG A 359 -14.35 1.57 -14.58
C ARG A 359 -13.83 2.95 -14.99
N ALA A 360 -14.68 3.96 -15.05
CA ALA A 360 -14.31 5.32 -15.44
C ALA A 360 -13.29 5.97 -14.48
N LEU A 361 -13.24 5.54 -13.21
CA LEU A 361 -12.25 6.00 -12.23
C LEU A 361 -10.82 5.48 -12.50
N VAL A 362 -10.65 4.42 -13.28
CA VAL A 362 -9.35 3.76 -13.49
C VAL A 362 -8.90 3.70 -14.94
N GLU A 363 -9.82 3.74 -15.90
CA GLU A 363 -9.55 3.67 -17.35
C GLU A 363 -9.04 5.00 -17.91
N PHE A 364 -7.80 5.34 -17.59
CA PHE A 364 -7.10 6.50 -18.14
C PHE A 364 -5.61 6.25 -18.31
N ARG A 365 -4.93 7.19 -18.96
CA ARG A 365 -3.51 7.17 -19.30
C ARG A 365 -2.92 8.56 -19.14
N TYR A 366 -1.60 8.67 -19.30
CA TYR A 366 -0.87 9.93 -19.21
C TYR A 366 -0.11 10.27 -20.51
N GLN A 367 -0.02 9.33 -21.45
CA GLN A 367 0.69 9.52 -22.73
C GLN A 367 0.17 10.73 -23.54
N ASP A 368 -1.10 11.06 -23.42
CA ASP A 368 -1.78 12.17 -24.10
C ASP A 368 -1.79 13.47 -23.26
N ASP A 369 -1.05 13.53 -22.15
CA ASP A 369 -0.87 14.72 -21.31
C ASP A 369 0.62 14.90 -20.92
N PRO A 370 1.56 14.97 -21.88
CA PRO A 370 2.99 15.03 -21.59
C PRO A 370 3.38 16.28 -20.79
N ASP A 371 2.71 17.41 -21.03
CA ASP A 371 2.98 18.69 -20.36
C ASP A 371 2.30 18.81 -18.98
N GLY A 372 1.49 17.83 -18.59
CA GLY A 372 0.81 17.81 -17.29
C GLY A 372 -0.24 18.90 -17.09
N ILE A 373 -0.84 19.40 -18.17
CA ILE A 373 -1.90 20.43 -18.12
C ILE A 373 -3.15 19.87 -17.44
N ARG A 374 -3.54 18.63 -17.78
CA ARG A 374 -4.69 17.97 -17.15
C ARG A 374 -4.35 17.43 -15.78
N CYS A 375 -3.24 16.69 -15.67
CA CYS A 375 -2.76 16.11 -14.43
C CYS A 375 -1.27 16.47 -14.26
N PRO A 376 -0.92 17.35 -13.31
CA PRO A 376 0.48 17.74 -13.10
C PRO A 376 1.42 16.53 -13.04
N VAL A 377 2.58 16.63 -13.69
CA VAL A 377 3.59 15.55 -13.69
C VAL A 377 4.05 15.17 -12.29
N THR A 378 3.92 16.10 -11.34
CA THR A 378 4.25 15.91 -9.92
C THR A 378 3.09 15.45 -9.05
N SER A 379 1.87 15.32 -9.58
CA SER A 379 0.72 14.82 -8.83
C SER A 379 1.03 13.46 -8.19
N HIS A 380 0.55 13.25 -6.96
CA HIS A 380 0.83 12.03 -6.20
C HIS A 380 0.53 10.76 -6.99
N MET A 381 -0.68 10.62 -7.56
CA MET A 381 -1.07 9.42 -8.32
C MET A 381 -0.26 9.23 -9.60
N ARG A 382 0.18 10.31 -10.26
CA ARG A 382 0.96 10.25 -11.50
C ARG A 382 2.40 9.79 -11.22
N ARG A 383 2.95 10.17 -10.07
CA ARG A 383 4.25 9.68 -9.58
C ARG A 383 4.17 8.26 -9.06
N MET A 384 3.10 7.90 -8.34
CA MET A 384 2.93 6.56 -7.76
C MET A 384 2.73 5.48 -8.82
N ASN A 385 2.07 5.81 -9.93
CA ASN A 385 1.87 4.93 -11.07
C ASN A 385 1.89 5.78 -12.34
N THR A 386 3.05 5.80 -13.01
CA THR A 386 3.28 6.62 -14.21
C THR A 386 2.53 6.11 -15.44
N ARG A 387 1.85 4.96 -15.33
CA ARG A 387 1.10 4.31 -16.41
C ARG A 387 1.98 4.17 -17.65
N ASP A 388 1.62 4.83 -18.75
CA ASP A 388 2.30 4.84 -20.05
C ASP A 388 3.08 6.14 -20.30
N MET A 389 3.23 7.01 -19.29
CA MET A 389 3.98 8.27 -19.40
C MET A 389 5.46 8.01 -19.70
N LEU A 390 6.08 7.05 -19.02
CA LEU A 390 7.50 6.74 -19.12
C LEU A 390 7.75 5.64 -20.18
N ASP A 391 7.09 5.73 -21.33
CA ASP A 391 7.36 4.82 -22.45
C ASP A 391 8.81 5.03 -22.95
N PRO A 392 9.72 4.04 -22.82
CA PRO A 392 11.11 4.20 -23.23
C PRO A 392 11.29 4.35 -24.74
N ARG A 393 10.26 4.05 -25.54
CA ARG A 393 10.22 4.22 -26.99
C ARG A 393 9.05 5.10 -27.41
N ALA A 394 8.74 6.14 -26.64
CA ALA A 394 7.70 7.09 -26.97
C ALA A 394 7.79 7.51 -28.46
N SER A 395 6.82 7.05 -29.25
CA SER A 395 6.76 7.25 -30.70
C SER A 395 5.37 7.70 -31.11
N ALA A 396 5.28 8.53 -32.16
CA ALA A 396 4.01 8.84 -32.79
C ALA A 396 3.36 7.59 -33.42
N VAL A 397 4.17 6.59 -33.79
CA VAL A 397 3.71 5.33 -34.40
C VAL A 397 3.42 4.29 -33.30
N PRO A 398 2.17 3.81 -33.14
CA PRO A 398 1.81 2.94 -32.02
C PRO A 398 2.60 1.62 -31.93
N ASN A 399 2.94 0.99 -33.05
CA ASN A 399 3.67 -0.28 -33.03
C ASN A 399 5.17 -0.16 -32.66
N GLU A 400 5.70 1.05 -32.57
CA GLU A 400 7.09 1.31 -32.12
C GLU A 400 7.18 1.56 -30.61
N ARG A 401 6.05 1.86 -29.97
CA ARG A 401 5.92 2.11 -28.53
C ARG A 401 6.18 0.84 -27.71
N MET A 402 6.55 1.04 -26.45
CA MET A 402 6.59 -0.05 -25.46
C MET A 402 5.51 0.09 -24.38
N GLY A 403 4.66 1.12 -24.46
CA GLY A 403 3.56 1.34 -23.53
C GLY A 403 4.09 1.54 -22.11
N SER A 404 3.60 0.74 -21.16
CA SER A 404 3.95 0.88 -19.74
C SER A 404 5.08 -0.04 -19.28
N ALA A 405 5.95 -0.51 -20.19
CA ALA A 405 6.97 -1.53 -19.88
C ALA A 405 7.83 -1.23 -18.63
N LEU A 406 8.28 0.02 -18.46
CA LEU A 406 9.03 0.41 -17.25
C LEU A 406 8.16 0.37 -16.00
N ASN A 407 6.93 0.90 -16.09
CA ASN A 407 6.02 0.99 -14.96
C ASN A 407 5.48 -0.37 -14.50
N ASN A 408 5.35 -1.35 -15.40
CA ASN A 408 4.85 -2.69 -15.07
C ASN A 408 5.69 -3.36 -13.96
N ARG A 409 7.01 -3.11 -13.95
CA ARG A 409 7.95 -3.66 -12.96
C ARG A 409 8.02 -2.88 -11.65
N ARG A 410 7.21 -1.81 -11.48
CA ARG A 410 7.20 -0.91 -10.31
C ARG A 410 5.90 -0.97 -9.52
N ARG A 411 4.95 -1.81 -9.96
CA ARG A 411 3.61 -1.88 -9.37
C ARG A 411 3.66 -2.46 -7.97
N ILE A 412 2.85 -1.96 -7.05
CA ILE A 412 2.72 -2.51 -5.69
C ILE A 412 1.25 -2.73 -5.34
N LEU A 413 0.98 -3.71 -4.47
CA LEU A 413 -0.36 -3.99 -3.94
C LEU A 413 -0.50 -3.32 -2.58
N ARG A 414 -1.44 -2.39 -2.44
CA ARG A 414 -1.65 -1.64 -1.20
C ARG A 414 -2.70 -2.32 -0.33
N ARG A 415 -2.37 -2.60 0.94
CA ARG A 415 -3.23 -3.29 1.91
C ARG A 415 -3.42 -2.53 3.22
N GLY A 416 -3.11 -1.24 3.19
CA GLY A 416 -3.18 -0.37 4.34
C GLY A 416 -4.61 -0.01 4.78
N LEU A 417 -4.70 0.58 5.96
CA LEU A 417 -5.92 1.13 6.55
C LEU A 417 -5.55 2.35 7.41
N PRO A 418 -6.42 3.37 7.54
CA PRO A 418 -6.19 4.44 8.48
C PRO A 418 -6.08 3.94 9.93
N TYR A 419 -5.56 4.80 10.81
CA TYR A 419 -5.62 4.65 12.25
C TYR A 419 -5.93 6.00 12.89
N GLY A 420 -6.50 5.96 14.10
CA GLY A 420 -6.91 7.16 14.84
C GLY A 420 -8.08 7.91 14.20
N ASP A 421 -8.63 8.85 14.96
CA ASP A 421 -9.64 9.79 14.46
C ASP A 421 -8.95 11.03 13.86
N ARG A 422 -9.59 11.69 12.90
CA ARG A 422 -9.05 12.92 12.31
C ARG A 422 -8.89 13.98 13.41
N GLY A 423 -7.66 14.44 13.63
CA GLY A 423 -7.33 15.38 14.70
C GLY A 423 -6.43 16.52 14.24
N GLN A 424 -5.84 17.23 15.20
CA GLN A 424 -4.71 18.14 14.98
C GLN A 424 -3.39 17.37 14.99
N ASP A 425 -2.30 18.01 14.58
CA ASP A 425 -1.00 17.38 14.28
C ASP A 425 -0.37 16.62 15.46
N ASP A 426 -0.76 16.94 16.71
CA ASP A 426 -0.32 16.28 17.95
C ASP A 426 -1.11 15.02 18.32
N GLY A 427 -2.22 14.74 17.62
CA GLY A 427 -3.01 13.51 17.79
C GLY A 427 -2.33 12.29 17.19
N GLU A 428 -2.78 11.08 17.53
CA GLU A 428 -2.24 9.84 16.96
C GLU A 428 -3.14 9.31 15.84
N HIS A 429 -2.95 9.83 14.63
CA HIS A 429 -3.75 9.46 13.48
C HIS A 429 -2.96 9.50 12.15
N GLY A 430 -3.39 8.70 11.19
CA GLY A 430 -2.72 8.57 9.91
C GLY A 430 -3.09 7.28 9.20
N ILE A 431 -2.14 6.70 8.47
CA ILE A 431 -2.32 5.45 7.71
C ILE A 431 -1.25 4.43 8.09
N ILE A 432 -1.68 3.20 8.34
CA ILE A 432 -0.76 2.05 8.28
C ILE A 432 -0.67 1.62 6.83
N MET A 433 0.45 1.91 6.19
CA MET A 433 0.72 1.56 4.81
C MET A 433 1.38 0.19 4.73
N LEU A 434 0.74 -0.71 3.99
CA LEU A 434 1.24 -2.04 3.67
C LEU A 434 1.37 -2.17 2.15
N CYS A 435 2.56 -2.47 1.65
CA CYS A 435 2.84 -2.50 0.21
C CYS A 435 3.49 -3.82 -0.21
N HIS A 436 2.69 -4.75 -0.73
CA HIS A 436 3.16 -6.05 -1.19
C HIS A 436 3.76 -5.99 -2.59
N CYS A 437 4.86 -6.71 -2.77
CA CYS A 437 5.64 -6.81 -4.00
C CYS A 437 6.54 -8.06 -3.99
N ALA A 438 7.12 -8.41 -5.14
CA ALA A 438 8.12 -9.46 -5.23
C ALA A 438 9.55 -8.94 -4.99
N SER A 439 9.80 -7.64 -5.18
CA SER A 439 11.09 -6.99 -4.94
C SER A 439 10.88 -5.60 -4.33
N LEU A 440 11.35 -5.42 -3.10
CA LEU A 440 11.25 -4.16 -2.37
C LEU A 440 12.02 -3.04 -3.08
N SER A 441 13.28 -3.29 -3.42
CA SER A 441 14.18 -2.35 -4.12
C SER A 441 13.64 -1.95 -5.49
N ARG A 442 13.15 -2.91 -6.29
CA ARG A 442 12.64 -2.62 -7.64
C ARG A 442 11.29 -1.88 -7.59
N GLN A 443 10.45 -2.15 -6.59
CA GLN A 443 9.07 -1.68 -6.57
C GLN A 443 8.88 -0.60 -5.50
N PHE A 444 8.85 -0.99 -4.22
CA PHE A 444 8.57 -0.06 -3.13
C PHE A 444 9.64 1.05 -2.98
N GLU A 445 10.91 0.69 -2.81
CA GLU A 445 11.99 1.67 -2.60
C GLU A 445 12.19 2.54 -3.84
N PHE A 446 12.12 1.94 -5.03
CA PHE A 446 12.25 2.70 -6.27
C PHE A 446 11.16 3.77 -6.38
N VAL A 447 9.89 3.43 -6.13
CA VAL A 447 8.82 4.43 -6.20
C VAL A 447 9.00 5.50 -5.14
N GLN A 448 9.34 5.13 -3.90
CA GLN A 448 9.58 6.10 -2.83
C GLN A 448 10.73 7.06 -3.17
N GLN A 449 11.88 6.51 -3.57
CA GLN A 449 13.09 7.28 -3.83
C GLN A 449 13.01 8.06 -5.14
N GLN A 450 12.77 7.36 -6.25
CA GLN A 450 12.93 7.90 -7.60
C GLN A 450 11.69 8.63 -8.09
N TRP A 451 10.50 8.25 -7.63
CA TRP A 451 9.26 8.86 -8.11
C TRP A 451 8.64 9.83 -7.12
N LEU A 452 8.65 9.53 -5.82
CA LEU A 452 8.09 10.44 -4.83
C LEU A 452 9.10 11.52 -4.39
N ASN A 453 10.35 11.14 -4.13
CA ASN A 453 11.38 12.03 -3.59
C ASN A 453 12.35 12.63 -4.63
N TYR A 454 12.27 12.22 -5.90
CA TYR A 454 13.12 12.72 -6.97
C TYR A 454 12.30 13.17 -8.18
N GLY A 455 12.70 14.26 -8.84
CA GLY A 455 11.91 14.92 -9.89
C GLY A 455 12.44 14.77 -11.31
N LEU A 456 13.63 14.20 -11.51
CA LEU A 456 14.29 14.18 -12.83
C LEU A 456 13.51 13.39 -13.87
N ASP A 457 13.01 12.20 -13.52
CA ASP A 457 12.20 11.35 -14.42
C ASP A 457 10.93 12.08 -14.93
N PHE A 458 10.51 13.13 -14.24
CA PHE A 458 9.32 13.94 -14.52
C PHE A 458 9.66 15.31 -15.12
N ASN A 459 10.94 15.60 -15.42
CA ASN A 459 11.43 16.93 -15.79
C ASN A 459 11.00 18.03 -14.79
N ALA A 460 10.87 17.68 -13.51
CA ALA A 460 10.37 18.56 -12.45
C ALA A 460 11.50 19.14 -11.55
N GLY A 461 12.77 18.92 -11.93
CA GLY A 461 13.92 19.35 -11.14
C GLY A 461 13.92 18.75 -9.74
N ASN A 462 13.94 19.61 -8.72
CA ASN A 462 13.93 19.22 -7.30
C ASN A 462 12.51 19.14 -6.70
N ASP A 463 11.46 19.37 -7.48
CA ASP A 463 10.09 19.27 -6.96
C ASP A 463 9.80 17.80 -6.64
N THR A 464 9.22 17.53 -5.46
CA THR A 464 8.85 16.18 -4.99
C THR A 464 7.33 15.99 -5.06
N CYS A 465 6.84 14.80 -4.70
CA CYS A 465 5.40 14.55 -4.61
C CYS A 465 4.75 15.48 -3.58
N PRO A 466 3.68 16.23 -3.92
CA PRO A 466 3.18 17.29 -3.06
C PRO A 466 2.44 16.84 -1.80
N ILE A 467 2.24 15.53 -1.61
CA ILE A 467 1.50 14.97 -0.47
C ILE A 467 2.44 14.18 0.46
N VAL A 468 3.22 13.27 -0.10
CA VAL A 468 4.06 12.31 0.66
C VAL A 468 5.54 12.44 0.36
N GLY A 469 5.93 13.33 -0.55
CA GLY A 469 7.32 13.59 -0.84
C GLY A 469 7.99 14.29 0.34
N ASN A 470 9.32 14.19 0.37
CA ASN A 470 10.12 14.95 1.29
C ASN A 470 10.17 16.42 0.87
N HIS A 471 9.73 17.31 1.76
CA HIS A 471 9.69 18.74 1.51
C HIS A 471 10.76 19.46 2.33
N ALA A 472 11.81 19.92 1.64
CA ALA A 472 12.79 20.83 2.23
C ALA A 472 12.20 22.26 2.39
N PRO A 473 12.77 23.11 3.25
CA PRO A 473 12.36 24.51 3.36
C PRO A 473 12.34 25.21 1.98
N GLY A 474 11.21 25.83 1.65
CA GLY A 474 11.00 26.48 0.34
C GLY A 474 10.50 25.55 -0.76
N ALA A 475 10.15 24.29 -0.45
CA ALA A 475 9.44 23.40 -1.36
C ALA A 475 8.17 24.06 -1.90
N ARG A 476 7.78 23.62 -3.10
CA ARG A 476 6.66 24.19 -3.85
C ARG A 476 5.95 23.12 -4.64
N PHE A 477 4.72 23.42 -5.04
CA PHE A 477 3.96 22.64 -6.00
C PHE A 477 3.58 23.50 -7.20
N VAL A 478 3.90 23.01 -8.40
CA VAL A 478 3.65 23.73 -9.67
C VAL A 478 2.45 23.12 -10.39
N ILE A 479 1.48 23.95 -10.74
CA ILE A 479 0.33 23.58 -11.56
C ILE A 479 0.47 24.29 -12.91
N ALA A 480 0.63 23.49 -13.97
CA ALA A 480 0.63 24.00 -15.33
C ALA A 480 -0.74 24.61 -15.66
N ALA A 481 -0.73 25.78 -16.30
CA ALA A 481 -1.93 26.37 -16.89
C ALA A 481 -2.11 25.87 -18.32
N ASP A 482 -3.37 25.71 -18.76
CA ASP A 482 -3.65 25.51 -20.19
C ASP A 482 -3.24 26.81 -20.92
N PRO A 483 -2.36 26.76 -21.95
CA PRO A 483 -2.00 27.95 -22.71
C PRO A 483 -3.19 28.72 -23.30
N LYS A 484 -4.32 28.03 -23.54
CA LYS A 484 -5.56 28.65 -24.04
C LYS A 484 -6.31 29.45 -22.98
N SER A 485 -6.05 29.22 -21.70
CA SER A 485 -6.72 29.93 -20.60
C SER A 485 -6.23 31.38 -20.45
N GLY A 486 -5.03 31.70 -20.95
CA GLY A 486 -4.37 32.99 -20.73
C GLY A 486 -3.79 33.17 -19.32
N HIS A 487 -3.97 32.19 -18.42
CA HIS A 487 -3.41 32.22 -17.08
C HIS A 487 -1.93 31.80 -17.06
N PRO A 488 -1.11 32.36 -16.16
CA PRO A 488 0.23 31.86 -15.92
C PRO A 488 0.18 30.51 -15.17
N PRO A 489 1.23 29.68 -15.24
CA PRO A 489 1.39 28.56 -14.32
C PRO A 489 1.30 29.02 -12.86
N PHE A 490 0.61 28.26 -12.03
CA PHE A 490 0.48 28.57 -10.61
C PHE A 490 1.57 27.86 -9.80
N ILE A 491 2.24 28.61 -8.92
CA ILE A 491 3.28 28.09 -8.04
C ILE A 491 2.81 28.23 -6.58
N ALA A 492 2.38 27.11 -6.00
CA ALA A 492 2.03 27.03 -4.58
C ALA A 492 3.31 26.92 -3.75
N GLN A 493 3.75 28.02 -3.13
CA GLN A 493 4.98 28.09 -2.35
C GLN A 493 4.80 27.61 -0.91
N GLY A 494 5.92 27.31 -0.25
CA GLY A 494 5.95 27.00 1.18
C GLY A 494 5.26 25.69 1.52
N LEU A 495 5.40 24.69 0.63
CA LEU A 495 4.81 23.37 0.78
C LEU A 495 5.40 22.66 2.02
N PRO A 496 4.61 22.39 3.07
CA PRO A 496 5.09 21.77 4.30
C PRO A 496 5.14 20.25 4.23
N GLN A 497 5.76 19.61 5.23
CA GLN A 497 5.83 18.16 5.33
C GLN A 497 4.53 17.60 5.94
N PHE A 498 3.59 17.14 5.11
CA PHE A 498 2.29 16.67 5.61
C PHE A 498 2.30 15.26 6.20
N VAL A 499 3.30 14.45 5.89
CA VAL A 499 3.35 13.05 6.31
C VAL A 499 4.66 12.74 7.00
N SER A 500 4.57 12.09 8.16
CA SER A 500 5.74 11.66 8.93
C SER A 500 5.78 10.17 9.22
N THR A 501 6.93 9.56 9.02
CA THR A 501 7.14 8.14 9.33
C THR A 501 7.32 7.97 10.83
N ARG A 502 6.45 7.16 11.45
CA ARG A 502 6.52 6.76 12.87
C ARG A 502 7.05 5.33 13.04
N GLY A 503 7.61 4.75 12.00
CA GLY A 503 8.34 3.49 12.02
C GLY A 503 7.72 2.38 11.20
N GLY A 504 8.48 1.30 11.10
CA GLY A 504 8.15 0.16 10.27
C GLY A 504 9.36 -0.71 9.96
N ASP A 505 9.11 -1.76 9.18
CA ASP A 505 10.13 -2.68 8.71
C ASP A 505 9.71 -3.35 7.41
N TYR A 506 10.63 -4.13 6.84
CA TYR A 506 10.34 -5.05 5.74
C TYR A 506 10.01 -6.43 6.26
N PHE A 507 8.97 -7.00 5.67
CA PHE A 507 8.41 -8.28 6.07
C PHE A 507 8.31 -9.22 4.88
N PHE A 508 8.56 -10.49 5.12
CA PHE A 508 8.23 -11.59 4.23
C PHE A 508 6.93 -12.24 4.70
N ALA A 509 5.90 -12.24 3.85
CA ALA A 509 4.68 -13.02 4.02
C ALA A 509 4.85 -14.36 3.31
N PRO A 510 5.23 -15.45 4.02
CA PRO A 510 5.39 -16.77 3.43
C PRO A 510 4.06 -17.38 2.97
N SER A 511 4.13 -18.38 2.11
CA SER A 511 3.00 -19.28 1.81
C SER A 511 2.65 -20.16 3.01
N MET A 512 1.50 -20.86 2.95
CA MET A 512 1.11 -21.84 3.96
C MET A 512 2.08 -23.01 4.04
N THR A 513 2.64 -23.41 2.90
CA THR A 513 3.72 -24.40 2.81
C THR A 513 4.97 -23.92 3.54
N ALA A 514 5.45 -22.71 3.23
CA ALA A 514 6.61 -22.14 3.90
C ALA A 514 6.38 -21.90 5.40
N LEU A 515 5.18 -21.46 5.82
CA LEU A 515 4.81 -21.37 7.24
C LEU A 515 4.95 -22.71 7.95
N ARG A 516 4.50 -23.80 7.31
CA ARG A 516 4.64 -25.16 7.86
C ARG A 516 6.11 -25.58 7.95
N MET A 517 6.92 -25.27 6.94
CA MET A 517 8.35 -25.57 6.96
C MET A 517 9.08 -24.84 8.09
N ILE A 518 8.77 -23.55 8.27
CA ILE A 518 9.29 -22.71 9.37
C ILE A 518 8.86 -23.30 10.72
N ALA A 519 7.56 -23.57 10.90
CA ALA A 519 7.00 -24.12 12.13
C ALA A 519 7.61 -25.47 12.52
N MET A 520 7.80 -26.38 11.57
CA MET A 520 8.40 -27.69 11.84
C MET A 520 9.93 -27.65 11.94
N GLY A 521 10.58 -26.54 11.55
CA GLY A 521 12.04 -26.42 11.52
C GLY A 521 12.71 -27.32 10.48
N VAL A 522 12.03 -27.57 9.35
CA VAL A 522 12.46 -28.52 8.31
C VAL A 522 12.89 -27.86 7.00
N VAL A 523 13.23 -26.56 7.04
CA VAL A 523 13.75 -25.88 5.85
C VAL A 523 15.08 -26.54 5.49
N ASP A 524 15.12 -27.26 4.36
CA ASP A 524 16.31 -27.92 3.86
C ASP A 524 16.81 -27.22 2.58
N PRO A 525 17.95 -26.50 2.66
CA PRO A 525 18.49 -25.75 1.53
C PRO A 525 19.43 -26.58 0.65
N THR A 526 19.52 -27.91 0.85
CA THR A 526 20.52 -28.77 0.19
C THR A 526 20.42 -28.78 -1.32
#